data_AF-A0A392NG33-F1
#
_entry.id   AF-A0A392NG33-F1
#
_cell.length_a   1.000
_cell.length_b   1.000
_cell.length_c   1.000
_cell.angle_alpha   90.00
_cell.angle_beta   90.00
_cell.angle_gamma   90.00
#
_symmetry.space_group_name_H-M   'P 1'
#
loop_
_entity.id
_entity.type
_entity.pdbx_description
1 polymer ?
#
loop_
_entity_poly.entity_id
_entity_poly.type
_entity_poly.pdbx_seq_one_letter_code
_entity_poly.pdbx_strand_id
1 'polypeptide(L)'
;MHVDLDDMRVSDILEPNVKQWNSTLITSILGMQLGSRILQTPLFDSVSHDKIIWRFEKNGKYSVKSAYRYCIEDTLDLSHLKVQGNWNLVWQIQAPPKVKNFMWRLCRNCPGECVLCATELEDSIHVLLSCEAVRQVWQRSGFLNIIQQHLTVNNNIAELVFSILQVLTAEQCSLFSTVLWSLWQSRNNKLWRSQVETASAVFDRACTVLTDWQMAQIAPKKSINGQQQPAAAKWARPSLGRYKCNIDASFSSGLNRVGIGTCIRDDQGRFVVAKTEWFSPVC
;
A
#
# COMPACT_ATOMS: atom_id res chain seq x y z
N MET A 1 -40.16 54.09 1.43
CA MET A 1 -38.77 54.37 1.84
C MET A 1 -37.88 53.55 0.91
N HIS A 2 -37.06 54.22 0.10
CA HIS A 2 -35.98 53.54 -0.62
C HIS A 2 -34.93 53.19 0.42
N VAL A 3 -34.84 51.91 0.78
CA VAL A 3 -33.72 51.41 1.59
C VAL A 3 -32.58 51.29 0.60
N ASP A 4 -31.51 52.05 0.81
CA ASP A 4 -30.26 51.87 0.08
C ASP A 4 -29.64 50.54 0.53
N LEU A 5 -29.56 49.58 -0.38
CA LEU A 5 -29.18 48.21 -0.06
C LEU A 5 -27.67 47.98 -0.16
N ASP A 6 -26.92 48.92 -0.73
CA ASP A 6 -25.51 48.71 -1.07
C ASP A 6 -24.60 48.62 0.18
N ASP A 7 -25.02 49.19 1.31
CA ASP A 7 -24.27 49.17 2.58
C ASP A 7 -24.93 48.32 3.69
N MET A 8 -26.03 47.61 3.38
CA MET A 8 -26.79 46.87 4.38
C MET A 8 -26.05 45.61 4.84
N ARG A 9 -25.85 45.46 6.15
CA ARG A 9 -25.21 44.30 6.78
C ARG A 9 -26.24 43.30 7.27
N VAL A 10 -25.79 42.06 7.50
CA VAL A 10 -26.62 41.01 8.12
C VAL A 10 -27.12 41.42 9.51
N SER A 11 -26.38 42.26 10.24
CA SER A 11 -26.81 42.82 11.52
C SER A 11 -28.06 43.68 11.42
N ASP A 12 -28.27 44.33 10.28
CA ASP A 12 -29.31 45.35 10.10
C ASP A 12 -30.67 44.71 9.80
N ILE A 13 -30.67 43.42 9.47
CA ILE A 13 -31.87 42.58 9.27
C ILE A 13 -32.18 41.68 10.47
N LEU A 14 -31.49 41.89 11.60
CA LEU A 14 -31.80 41.27 12.89
C LEU A 14 -32.68 42.21 13.74
N GLU A 15 -33.45 41.63 14.65
CA GLU A 15 -34.18 42.40 15.65
C GLU A 15 -33.22 43.12 16.60
N PRO A 16 -33.46 44.39 16.95
CA PRO A 16 -32.62 45.11 17.89
C PRO A 16 -32.59 44.40 19.26
N ASN A 17 -31.39 44.19 19.80
CA ASN A 17 -31.16 43.58 21.11
C ASN A 17 -31.68 42.13 21.28
N VAL A 18 -32.15 41.48 20.21
CA VAL A 18 -32.64 40.11 20.22
C VAL A 18 -32.00 39.35 19.08
N LYS A 19 -31.51 38.13 19.34
CA LYS A 19 -30.90 37.28 18.32
C LYS A 19 -31.98 36.57 17.47
N GLN A 20 -32.78 37.36 16.77
CA GLN A 20 -33.88 36.91 15.93
C GLN A 20 -33.85 37.66 14.60
N TRP A 21 -34.30 37.00 13.54
CA TRP A 21 -34.44 37.63 12.23
C TRP A 21 -35.63 38.59 12.22
N ASN A 22 -35.46 39.79 11.66
CA ASN A 22 -36.58 40.70 11.43
C ASN A 22 -37.38 40.24 10.20
N SER A 23 -38.36 39.38 10.45
CA SER A 23 -39.15 38.70 9.39
C SER A 23 -39.88 39.67 8.48
N THR A 24 -40.39 40.79 9.01
CA THR A 24 -41.10 41.81 8.25
C THR A 24 -40.16 42.56 7.31
N LEU A 25 -39.00 43.00 7.81
CA LEU A 25 -37.99 43.70 7.02
C LEU A 25 -37.44 42.80 5.90
N ILE A 26 -37.02 41.58 6.24
CA ILE A 26 -36.47 40.61 5.29
C ILE A 26 -37.46 40.31 4.16
N THR A 27 -38.73 40.08 4.51
CA THR A 27 -39.77 39.78 3.52
C THR A 27 -40.10 40.99 2.65
N SER A 28 -40.06 42.21 3.20
CA SER A 28 -40.33 43.43 2.43
C SER A 28 -39.22 43.78 1.43
N ILE A 29 -37.95 43.50 1.77
CA ILE A 29 -36.80 43.81 0.91
C ILE A 29 -36.57 42.72 -0.15
N LEU A 30 -36.65 41.45 0.25
CA LEU A 30 -36.22 40.31 -0.58
C LEU A 30 -37.39 39.47 -1.12
N GLY A 31 -38.62 39.80 -0.72
CA GLY A 31 -39.81 39.02 -1.07
C GLY A 31 -39.93 37.71 -0.30
N MET A 32 -41.12 37.11 -0.34
CA MET A 32 -41.44 35.88 0.39
C MET A 32 -40.52 34.69 0.05
N GLN A 33 -40.13 34.56 -1.22
CA GLN A 33 -39.37 33.39 -1.69
C GLN A 33 -37.92 33.39 -1.19
N LEU A 34 -37.22 34.52 -1.27
CA LEU A 34 -35.84 34.63 -0.76
C LEU A 34 -35.83 34.85 0.76
N GLY A 35 -36.77 35.63 1.28
CA GLY A 35 -36.88 35.90 2.71
C GLY A 35 -37.08 34.64 3.53
N SER A 36 -37.95 33.72 3.09
CA SER A 36 -38.16 32.43 3.76
C SER A 36 -36.89 31.58 3.90
N ARG A 37 -35.97 31.65 2.94
CA ARG A 37 -34.69 30.92 3.00
C ARG A 37 -33.74 31.52 4.04
N ILE A 38 -33.73 32.84 4.19
CA ILE A 38 -32.92 33.53 5.21
C ILE A 38 -33.45 33.21 6.59
N LEU A 39 -34.78 33.25 6.78
CA LEU A 39 -35.44 32.94 8.05
C LEU A 39 -35.16 31.53 8.55
N GLN A 40 -34.85 30.58 7.67
CA GLN A 40 -34.46 29.22 8.02
C GLN A 40 -32.99 29.09 8.46
N THR A 41 -32.17 30.13 8.31
CA THR A 41 -30.78 30.10 8.75
C THR A 41 -30.73 30.15 10.28
N PRO A 42 -30.19 29.13 10.97
CA PRO A 42 -30.18 29.10 12.42
C PRO A 42 -29.24 30.17 12.99
N LEU A 43 -29.74 30.92 13.97
CA LEU A 43 -28.95 31.85 14.76
C LEU A 43 -28.51 31.15 16.05
N PHE A 44 -27.22 30.85 16.19
CA PHE A 44 -26.68 30.15 17.36
C PHE A 44 -26.35 31.12 18.49
N ASP A 45 -26.74 30.86 19.73
CA ASP A 45 -26.52 31.79 20.87
C ASP A 45 -25.04 32.12 21.11
N SER A 46 -24.16 31.14 20.96
CA SER A 46 -22.72 31.32 21.09
C SER A 46 -22.08 31.80 19.78
N VAL A 47 -21.51 33.02 19.82
CA VAL A 47 -20.63 33.48 18.74
C VAL A 47 -19.21 33.04 19.11
N SER A 48 -18.71 32.01 18.44
CA SER A 48 -17.29 31.74 18.42
C SER A 48 -16.64 32.50 17.25
N HIS A 49 -15.37 32.89 17.40
CA HIS A 49 -14.58 33.41 16.30
C HIS A 49 -14.66 32.49 15.08
N ASP A 50 -14.66 33.09 13.88
CA ASP A 50 -14.59 32.36 12.62
C ASP A 50 -13.40 31.41 12.61
N LYS A 51 -13.62 30.21 12.08
CA LYS A 51 -12.61 29.17 11.96
C LYS A 51 -12.64 28.61 10.56
N ILE A 52 -11.45 28.39 10.01
CA ILE A 52 -11.30 27.65 8.77
C ILE A 52 -11.68 26.20 9.06
N ILE A 53 -12.68 25.69 8.35
CA ILE A 53 -13.11 24.30 8.43
C ILE A 53 -12.87 23.59 7.11
N TRP A 54 -12.41 22.34 7.21
CA TRP A 54 -12.30 21.45 6.08
C TRP A 54 -13.64 20.76 5.82
N ARG A 55 -14.35 21.19 4.77
CA ARG A 55 -15.73 20.77 4.48
C ARG A 55 -15.93 19.25 4.27
N PHE A 56 -14.86 18.51 3.97
CA PHE A 56 -14.94 17.09 3.61
C PHE A 56 -14.75 16.14 4.81
N GLU A 57 -14.64 16.68 6.02
CA GLU A 57 -14.55 15.91 7.27
C GLU A 57 -15.57 16.45 8.27
N LYS A 58 -16.34 15.56 8.90
CA LYS A 58 -17.42 15.95 9.83
C LYS A 58 -16.95 16.76 11.04
N ASN A 59 -15.68 16.57 11.42
CA ASN A 59 -15.04 17.31 12.52
C ASN A 59 -14.39 18.62 12.07
N GLY A 60 -14.52 18.98 10.78
CA GLY A 60 -13.93 20.18 10.18
C GLY A 60 -12.40 20.17 10.10
N LYS A 61 -11.72 19.08 10.46
CA LYS A 61 -10.25 19.00 10.45
C LYS A 61 -9.77 18.50 9.10
N TYR A 62 -8.77 19.17 8.56
CA TYR A 62 -8.10 18.72 7.33
C TYR A 62 -7.44 17.35 7.53
N SER A 63 -7.57 16.48 6.54
CA SER A 63 -6.78 15.26 6.43
C SER A 63 -6.28 15.10 4.99
N VAL A 64 -5.02 14.68 4.83
CA VAL A 64 -4.46 14.40 3.50
C VAL A 64 -5.31 13.35 2.76
N LYS A 65 -5.89 12.40 3.50
CA LYS A 65 -6.78 11.36 2.98
C LYS A 65 -8.04 11.96 2.34
N SER A 66 -8.73 12.87 3.02
CA SER A 66 -9.96 13.48 2.49
C SER A 66 -9.67 14.48 1.37
N ALA A 67 -8.55 15.20 1.43
CA ALA A 67 -8.08 16.05 0.34
C ALA A 67 -7.75 15.23 -0.91
N TYR A 68 -6.99 14.14 -0.76
CA TYR A 68 -6.69 13.24 -1.86
C TYR A 68 -7.96 12.64 -2.45
N ARG A 69 -8.89 12.16 -1.62
CA ARG A 69 -10.19 11.66 -2.08
C ARG A 69 -10.95 12.71 -2.90
N TYR A 70 -11.05 13.94 -2.40
CA TYR A 70 -11.70 15.03 -3.12
C TYR A 70 -11.02 15.31 -4.47
N CYS A 71 -9.68 15.42 -4.49
CA CYS A 71 -8.95 15.65 -5.75
C CYS A 71 -9.18 14.52 -6.76
N ILE A 72 -9.25 13.27 -6.31
CA ILE A 72 -9.38 12.08 -7.17
C ILE A 72 -10.82 11.82 -7.60
N GLU A 73 -11.82 12.18 -6.80
CA GLU A 73 -13.23 11.90 -7.09
C GLU A 73 -13.94 13.07 -7.76
N ASP A 74 -13.66 14.30 -7.35
CA ASP A 74 -14.37 15.49 -7.83
C ASP A 74 -13.54 16.35 -8.80
N THR A 75 -12.20 16.27 -8.76
CA THR A 75 -11.33 17.19 -9.53
C THR A 75 -10.66 16.52 -10.73
N LEU A 76 -10.34 15.23 -10.63
CA LEU A 76 -9.66 14.47 -11.69
C LEU A 76 -10.55 13.31 -12.13
N ASP A 77 -10.93 13.23 -13.41
CA ASP A 77 -11.59 12.04 -13.95
C ASP A 77 -10.57 10.91 -14.14
N LEU A 78 -10.33 10.17 -13.06
CA LEU A 78 -9.49 8.98 -13.04
C LEU A 78 -10.32 7.69 -13.04
N SER A 79 -11.56 7.76 -13.50
CA SER A 79 -12.44 6.59 -13.62
C SER A 79 -11.78 5.47 -14.43
N HIS A 80 -11.07 5.82 -15.50
CA HIS A 80 -10.30 4.91 -16.34
C HIS A 80 -9.12 4.20 -15.63
N LEU A 81 -8.62 4.74 -14.49
CA LEU A 81 -7.56 4.11 -13.69
C LEU A 81 -8.09 3.23 -12.55
N LYS A 82 -9.40 3.29 -12.27
CA LYS A 82 -10.05 2.51 -11.21
C LYS A 82 -10.27 1.08 -11.72
N VAL A 83 -9.56 0.14 -11.10
CA VAL A 83 -9.83 -1.29 -11.28
C VAL A 83 -10.82 -1.71 -10.19
N GLN A 84 -11.97 -2.22 -10.63
CA GLN A 84 -13.00 -2.74 -9.74
C GLN A 84 -12.50 -3.99 -9.02
N GLY A 85 -12.91 -4.17 -7.76
CA GLY A 85 -12.56 -5.35 -6.98
C GLY A 85 -12.48 -5.12 -5.48
N ASN A 86 -12.49 -6.22 -4.72
CA ASN A 86 -12.41 -6.18 -3.27
C ASN A 86 -10.95 -6.10 -2.81
N TRP A 87 -10.38 -4.89 -2.88
CA TRP A 87 -8.99 -4.62 -2.48
C TRP A 87 -8.67 -4.97 -1.03
N ASN A 88 -9.67 -5.06 -0.14
CA ASN A 88 -9.46 -5.50 1.24
C ASN A 88 -8.89 -6.93 1.30
N LEU A 89 -9.28 -7.80 0.36
CA LEU A 89 -8.74 -9.16 0.26
C LEU A 89 -7.23 -9.12 0.08
N VAL A 90 -6.70 -8.22 -0.76
CA VAL A 90 -5.25 -8.07 -0.99
C VAL A 90 -4.55 -7.50 0.24
N TRP A 91 -5.12 -6.47 0.86
CA TRP A 91 -4.47 -5.78 1.97
C TRP A 91 -4.49 -6.59 3.28
N GLN A 92 -5.47 -7.49 3.45
CA GLN A 92 -5.59 -8.38 4.62
C GLN A 92 -4.68 -9.62 4.58
N ILE A 93 -4.09 -9.96 3.43
CA ILE A 93 -3.15 -11.09 3.29
C ILE A 93 -2.06 -11.01 4.37
N GLN A 94 -1.71 -12.13 5.01
CA GLN A 94 -0.63 -12.19 6.00
C GLN A 94 0.67 -12.62 5.32
N ALA A 95 1.28 -11.69 4.57
CA ALA A 95 2.50 -11.91 3.80
C ALA A 95 3.37 -10.64 3.79
N PRO A 96 4.65 -10.73 3.37
CA PRO A 96 5.53 -9.58 3.21
C PRO A 96 4.91 -8.42 2.42
N PRO A 97 5.23 -7.14 2.75
CA PRO A 97 4.75 -5.98 1.99
C PRO A 97 5.03 -6.07 0.48
N LYS A 98 6.17 -6.65 0.08
CA LYS A 98 6.51 -6.88 -1.33
C LYS A 98 5.52 -7.80 -2.05
N VAL A 99 4.97 -8.81 -1.37
CA VAL A 99 3.98 -9.74 -1.92
C VAL A 99 2.64 -9.00 -2.10
N LYS A 100 2.20 -8.22 -1.10
CA LYS A 100 0.98 -7.40 -1.21
C LYS A 100 1.07 -6.38 -2.34
N ASN A 101 2.21 -5.69 -2.45
CA ASN A 101 2.45 -4.76 -3.55
C ASN A 101 2.41 -5.45 -4.91
N PHE A 102 3.04 -6.62 -5.03
CA PHE A 102 2.97 -7.43 -6.23
C PHE A 102 1.53 -7.83 -6.57
N MET A 103 0.74 -8.34 -5.61
CA MET A 103 -0.67 -8.68 -5.83
C MET A 103 -1.48 -7.46 -6.30
N TRP A 104 -1.24 -6.30 -5.70
CA TRP A 104 -1.87 -5.05 -6.14
C TRP A 104 -1.52 -4.70 -7.59
N ARG A 105 -0.26 -4.84 -8.00
CA ARG A 105 0.18 -4.61 -9.39
C ARG A 105 -0.39 -5.65 -10.35
N LEU A 106 -0.46 -6.90 -9.93
CA LEU A 106 -1.00 -8.00 -10.72
C LEU A 106 -2.47 -7.75 -11.08
N CYS A 107 -3.30 -7.42 -10.09
CA CYS A 107 -4.72 -7.11 -10.32
C CYS A 107 -4.93 -5.86 -11.19
N ARG A 108 -3.94 -4.99 -11.36
CA ARG A 108 -4.01 -3.83 -12.29
C ARG A 108 -3.47 -4.15 -13.69
N ASN A 109 -3.24 -5.42 -14.00
CA ASN A 109 -2.66 -5.89 -15.26
C ASN A 109 -1.31 -5.23 -15.59
N CYS A 110 -0.50 -4.95 -14.56
CA CYS A 110 0.76 -4.19 -14.66
C CYS A 110 2.07 -5.02 -14.78
N PRO A 111 2.09 -6.37 -14.85
CA PRO A 111 3.28 -7.08 -15.31
C PRO A 111 3.17 -7.34 -16.83
N GLY A 112 3.87 -6.53 -17.63
CA GLY A 112 3.95 -6.68 -19.10
C GLY A 112 4.66 -7.96 -19.59
N GLU A 113 4.35 -8.32 -20.84
CA GLU A 113 4.95 -9.24 -21.83
C GLU A 113 5.78 -10.43 -21.30
N CYS A 114 5.33 -11.69 -21.45
CA CYS A 114 6.09 -12.90 -21.07
C CYS A 114 7.30 -13.17 -21.99
N VAL A 115 8.28 -13.82 -21.38
CA VAL A 115 9.51 -14.32 -22.01
C VAL A 115 9.78 -15.75 -21.56
N LEU A 116 8.83 -16.36 -20.83
CA LEU A 116 8.85 -17.79 -20.53
C LEU A 116 8.45 -18.63 -21.74
N CYS A 117 7.62 -18.05 -22.61
CA CYS A 117 6.80 -18.74 -23.58
C CYS A 117 7.01 -18.08 -24.96
N ALA A 118 7.85 -18.67 -25.82
CA ALA A 118 8.30 -18.06 -27.07
C ALA A 118 7.22 -18.00 -28.18
N THR A 119 5.93 -17.97 -27.85
CA THR A 119 4.89 -18.35 -28.82
C THR A 119 3.65 -17.47 -28.97
N GLU A 120 3.15 -16.64 -28.05
CA GLU A 120 1.97 -15.77 -28.36
C GLU A 120 1.92 -14.50 -27.48
N LEU A 121 1.06 -13.53 -27.84
CA LEU A 121 0.75 -12.30 -27.07
C LEU A 121 0.25 -12.68 -25.66
N GLU A 122 1.06 -12.45 -24.63
CA GLU A 122 0.76 -13.02 -23.30
C GLU A 122 -0.14 -12.16 -22.42
N ASP A 123 -1.11 -12.84 -21.80
CA ASP A 123 -1.86 -12.33 -20.66
C ASP A 123 -1.23 -12.78 -19.32
N SER A 124 -1.41 -12.00 -18.26
CA SER A 124 -0.92 -12.36 -16.91
C SER A 124 -1.46 -13.70 -16.42
N ILE A 125 -2.60 -14.14 -16.96
CA ILE A 125 -3.26 -15.40 -16.65
C ILE A 125 -2.42 -16.58 -17.16
N HIS A 126 -1.95 -16.54 -18.40
CA HIS A 126 -1.11 -17.58 -18.97
C HIS A 126 0.18 -17.73 -18.17
N VAL A 127 0.87 -16.63 -17.96
CA VAL A 127 2.21 -16.59 -17.38
C VAL A 127 2.25 -17.13 -15.96
N LEU A 128 1.23 -16.81 -15.16
CA LEU A 128 1.24 -17.09 -13.73
C LEU A 128 0.28 -18.21 -13.32
N LEU A 129 -0.73 -18.54 -14.13
CA LEU A 129 -1.82 -19.42 -13.70
C LEU A 129 -2.07 -20.61 -14.62
N SER A 130 -1.94 -20.48 -15.95
CA SER A 130 -2.34 -21.56 -16.88
C SER A 130 -1.21 -22.24 -17.67
N CYS A 131 -0.01 -21.65 -17.76
CA CYS A 131 1.13 -22.24 -18.46
C CYS A 131 1.53 -23.62 -17.87
N GLU A 132 1.91 -24.56 -18.73
CA GLU A 132 2.30 -25.92 -18.32
C GLU A 132 3.49 -25.91 -17.36
N ALA A 133 4.44 -24.98 -17.55
CA ALA A 133 5.58 -24.83 -16.65
C ALA A 133 5.19 -24.45 -15.21
N VAL A 134 4.08 -23.71 -15.03
CA VAL A 134 3.62 -23.27 -13.69
C VAL A 134 2.65 -24.24 -13.04
N ARG A 135 1.99 -25.13 -13.82
CA ARG A 135 1.06 -26.14 -13.31
C ARG A 135 1.68 -27.06 -12.27
N GLN A 136 2.93 -27.45 -12.45
CA GLN A 136 3.64 -28.29 -11.47
C GLN A 136 3.82 -27.58 -10.13
N VAL A 137 4.02 -26.26 -10.13
CA VAL A 137 4.09 -25.45 -8.90
C VAL A 137 2.71 -25.40 -8.23
N TRP A 138 1.65 -25.20 -9.01
CA TRP A 138 0.27 -25.16 -8.50
C TRP A 138 -0.22 -26.50 -7.97
N GLN A 139 0.22 -27.61 -8.58
CA GLN A 139 -0.07 -28.95 -8.10
C GLN A 139 0.60 -29.18 -6.74
N ARG A 140 1.87 -28.78 -6.60
CA ARG A 140 2.61 -28.88 -5.34
C ARG A 140 2.02 -28.01 -4.23
N SER A 141 1.53 -26.81 -4.57
CA SER A 141 0.89 -25.93 -3.59
C SER A 141 -0.54 -26.31 -3.23
N GLY A 142 -1.13 -27.30 -3.92
CA GLY A 142 -2.53 -27.72 -3.72
C GLY A 142 -3.58 -26.77 -4.29
N PHE A 143 -3.20 -25.81 -5.16
CA PHE A 143 -4.13 -24.81 -5.71
C PHE A 143 -4.49 -25.05 -7.19
N LEU A 144 -3.95 -26.08 -7.84
CA LEU A 144 -4.22 -26.33 -9.26
C LEU A 144 -5.73 -26.44 -9.57
N ASN A 145 -6.48 -27.20 -8.77
CA ASN A 145 -7.91 -27.44 -9.00
C ASN A 145 -8.73 -26.15 -8.85
N ILE A 146 -8.46 -25.35 -7.81
CA ILE A 146 -9.20 -24.10 -7.58
C ILE A 146 -8.90 -23.07 -8.68
N ILE A 147 -7.64 -23.02 -9.16
CA ILE A 147 -7.27 -22.17 -10.29
C ILE A 147 -8.02 -22.59 -11.55
N GLN A 148 -8.04 -23.89 -11.87
CA GLN A 148 -8.75 -24.41 -13.05
C GLN A 148 -10.25 -24.13 -13.01
N GLN A 149 -10.89 -24.26 -11.84
CA GLN A 149 -12.31 -23.94 -11.67
C GLN A 149 -12.64 -22.47 -11.92
N HIS A 150 -11.76 -21.56 -11.49
CA HIS A 150 -12.01 -20.12 -11.63
C HIS A 150 -11.55 -19.57 -13.00
N LEU A 151 -10.62 -20.24 -13.69
CA LEU A 151 -10.18 -19.89 -15.04
C LEU A 151 -11.31 -19.96 -16.08
N THR A 152 -12.30 -20.83 -15.90
CA THR A 152 -13.41 -20.99 -16.84
C THR A 152 -14.49 -19.91 -16.71
N VAL A 153 -14.46 -19.13 -15.63
CA VAL A 153 -15.52 -18.17 -15.27
C VAL A 153 -15.07 -16.71 -15.42
N ASN A 154 -13.78 -16.43 -15.30
CA ASN A 154 -13.26 -15.07 -15.22
C ASN A 154 -12.46 -14.69 -16.47
N ASN A 155 -12.71 -13.49 -17.00
CA ASN A 155 -12.09 -13.01 -18.25
C ASN A 155 -10.88 -12.09 -18.03
N ASN A 156 -10.61 -11.66 -16.79
CA ASN A 156 -9.42 -10.87 -16.46
C ASN A 156 -8.75 -11.34 -15.17
N ILE A 157 -7.46 -11.01 -15.05
CA ILE A 157 -6.61 -11.44 -13.94
C ILE A 157 -7.10 -10.93 -12.58
N ALA A 158 -7.71 -9.73 -12.54
CA ALA A 158 -8.18 -9.14 -11.30
C ALA A 158 -9.37 -9.93 -10.74
N GLU A 159 -10.40 -10.17 -11.56
CA GLU A 159 -11.58 -10.98 -11.20
C GLU A 159 -11.20 -12.40 -10.82
N LEU A 160 -10.27 -13.01 -11.57
CA LEU A 160 -9.75 -14.34 -11.28
C LEU A 160 -9.07 -14.39 -9.91
N VAL A 161 -8.15 -13.46 -9.63
CA VAL A 161 -7.45 -13.41 -8.34
C VAL A 161 -8.44 -13.11 -7.20
N PHE A 162 -9.35 -12.14 -7.37
CA PHE A 162 -10.32 -11.81 -6.32
C PHE A 162 -11.27 -12.97 -6.03
N SER A 163 -11.76 -13.68 -7.06
CA SER A 163 -12.66 -14.82 -6.86
C SER A 163 -11.97 -15.99 -6.14
N ILE A 164 -10.69 -16.25 -6.42
CA ILE A 164 -9.90 -17.25 -5.68
C ILE A 164 -9.68 -16.79 -4.23
N LEU A 165 -9.30 -15.53 -3.99
CA LEU A 165 -9.06 -15.03 -2.63
C LEU A 165 -10.33 -15.03 -1.76
N GLN A 166 -11.53 -15.02 -2.35
CA GLN A 166 -12.79 -15.09 -1.60
C GLN A 166 -13.09 -16.48 -1.03
N VAL A 167 -12.60 -17.54 -1.67
CA VAL A 167 -12.90 -18.93 -1.30
C VAL A 167 -11.80 -19.58 -0.47
N LEU A 168 -10.60 -18.99 -0.46
CA LEU A 168 -9.46 -19.46 0.32
C LEU A 168 -9.50 -18.97 1.79
N THR A 169 -8.94 -19.76 2.69
CA THR A 169 -8.70 -19.32 4.08
C THR A 169 -7.60 -18.25 4.15
N ALA A 170 -7.49 -17.53 5.26
CA ALA A 170 -6.45 -16.50 5.43
C ALA A 170 -5.01 -17.04 5.26
N GLU A 171 -4.76 -18.27 5.73
CA GLU A 171 -3.47 -18.95 5.57
C GLU A 171 -3.23 -19.33 4.10
N GLN A 172 -4.23 -19.90 3.44
CA GLN A 172 -4.17 -20.24 2.02
C GLN A 172 -3.98 -19.00 1.14
N CYS A 173 -4.66 -17.89 1.42
CA CYS A 173 -4.46 -16.61 0.75
C CYS A 173 -3.00 -16.14 0.84
N SER A 174 -2.36 -16.35 2.00
CA SER A 174 -0.97 -15.97 2.23
C SER A 174 0.00 -16.85 1.45
N LEU A 175 -0.22 -18.17 1.42
CA LEU A 175 0.56 -19.10 0.61
C LEU A 175 0.35 -18.84 -0.89
N PHE A 176 -0.90 -18.81 -1.35
CA PHE A 176 -1.28 -18.58 -2.75
C PHE A 176 -0.63 -17.31 -3.32
N SER A 177 -0.73 -16.19 -2.59
CA SER A 177 -0.15 -14.92 -3.01
C SER A 177 1.38 -14.96 -3.04
N THR A 178 2.00 -15.68 -2.11
CA THR A 178 3.45 -15.82 -2.06
C THR A 178 3.97 -16.75 -3.17
N VAL A 179 3.20 -17.77 -3.55
CA VAL A 179 3.48 -18.62 -4.73
C VAL A 179 3.38 -17.81 -6.02
N LEU A 180 2.33 -16.99 -6.21
CA LEU A 180 2.23 -16.07 -7.36
C LEU A 180 3.45 -15.15 -7.46
N TRP A 181 3.86 -14.55 -6.34
CA TRP A 181 5.06 -13.72 -6.29
C TRP A 181 6.33 -14.52 -6.64
N SER A 182 6.44 -15.75 -6.15
CA SER A 182 7.58 -16.63 -6.43
C SER A 182 7.66 -17.05 -7.90
N LEU A 183 6.52 -17.29 -8.55
CA LEU A 183 6.43 -17.55 -9.98
C LEU A 183 6.87 -16.33 -10.79
N TRP A 184 6.41 -15.14 -10.41
CA TRP A 184 6.87 -13.88 -11.03
C TRP A 184 8.38 -13.68 -10.84
N GLN A 185 8.93 -13.99 -9.67
CA GLN A 185 10.37 -13.95 -9.44
C GLN A 185 11.13 -14.95 -10.32
N SER A 186 10.59 -16.16 -10.50
CA SER A 186 11.17 -17.18 -11.39
C SER A 186 11.22 -16.70 -12.82
N ARG A 187 10.13 -16.09 -13.30
CA ARG A 187 10.09 -15.43 -14.60
C ARG A 187 11.19 -14.38 -14.74
N ASN A 188 11.34 -13.49 -13.75
CA ASN A 188 12.38 -12.46 -13.79
C ASN A 188 13.79 -13.03 -13.79
N ASN A 189 14.03 -14.12 -13.06
CA ASN A 189 15.32 -14.81 -13.05
C ASN A 189 15.64 -15.42 -14.43
N LYS A 190 14.66 -16.03 -15.10
CA LYS A 190 14.85 -16.52 -16.48
C LYS A 190 15.15 -15.38 -17.44
N LEU A 191 14.38 -14.30 -17.32
CA LEU A 191 14.44 -13.11 -18.16
C LEU A 191 15.78 -12.38 -18.09
N TRP A 192 16.17 -12.01 -16.87
CA TRP A 192 17.26 -11.05 -16.63
C TRP A 192 18.57 -11.75 -16.24
N ARG A 193 18.53 -13.05 -15.91
CA ARG A 193 19.68 -13.82 -15.43
C ARG A 193 19.87 -15.15 -16.14
N SER A 194 19.03 -15.46 -17.14
CA SER A 194 19.04 -16.74 -17.86
C SER A 194 18.97 -17.97 -16.94
N GLN A 195 18.38 -17.81 -15.75
CA GLN A 195 18.29 -18.87 -14.75
C GLN A 195 16.93 -19.56 -14.83
N VAL A 196 16.93 -20.85 -15.13
CA VAL A 196 15.72 -21.69 -15.12
C VAL A 196 15.62 -22.39 -13.78
N GLU A 197 14.49 -22.21 -13.10
CA GLU A 197 14.23 -22.80 -11.78
C GLU A 197 13.26 -23.97 -11.88
N THR A 198 13.49 -25.00 -11.05
CA THR A 198 12.57 -26.14 -10.96
C THR A 198 11.30 -25.75 -10.21
N ALA A 199 10.20 -26.49 -10.44
CA ALA A 199 8.96 -26.27 -9.71
C ALA A 199 9.13 -26.38 -8.18
N SER A 200 10.03 -27.26 -7.71
CA SER A 200 10.36 -27.35 -6.28
C SER A 200 11.03 -26.07 -5.80
N ALA A 201 12.08 -25.60 -6.48
CA ALA A 201 12.80 -24.39 -6.06
C ALA A 201 11.89 -23.15 -5.97
N VAL A 202 10.94 -23.02 -6.91
CA VAL A 202 9.96 -21.93 -6.90
C VAL A 202 8.98 -22.07 -5.72
N PHE A 203 8.48 -23.27 -5.45
CA PHE A 203 7.57 -23.51 -4.33
C PHE A 203 8.28 -23.35 -2.98
N ASP A 204 9.47 -23.93 -2.84
CA ASP A 204 10.30 -23.85 -1.64
C ASP A 204 10.64 -22.40 -1.30
N ARG A 205 10.98 -21.57 -2.30
CA ARG A 205 11.14 -20.12 -2.11
C ARG A 205 9.90 -19.48 -1.53
N ALA A 206 8.70 -19.84 -1.99
CA ALA A 206 7.47 -19.26 -1.47
C ALA A 206 7.25 -19.63 0.00
N CYS A 207 7.46 -20.90 0.35
CA CYS A 207 7.38 -21.40 1.72
C CYS A 207 8.39 -20.72 2.64
N THR A 208 9.66 -20.62 2.23
CA THR A 208 10.70 -19.94 3.01
C THR A 208 10.37 -18.47 3.23
N VAL A 209 10.00 -17.73 2.18
CA VAL A 209 9.66 -16.30 2.29
C VAL A 209 8.49 -16.06 3.23
N LEU A 210 7.47 -16.91 3.19
CA LEU A 210 6.31 -16.80 4.06
C LEU A 210 6.69 -17.14 5.52
N THR A 211 7.43 -18.23 5.72
CA THR A 211 7.86 -18.70 7.04
C THR A 211 8.76 -17.66 7.72
N ASP A 212 9.77 -17.15 7.01
CA ASP A 212 10.69 -16.13 7.53
C ASP A 212 9.93 -14.88 7.95
N TRP A 213 8.93 -14.47 7.17
CA TRP A 213 8.10 -13.32 7.49
C TRP A 213 7.25 -13.54 8.73
N GLN A 214 6.62 -14.72 8.86
CA GLN A 214 5.83 -15.09 10.04
C GLN A 214 6.70 -15.10 11.29
N MET A 215 7.89 -15.71 11.22
CA MET A 215 8.88 -15.71 12.31
C MET A 215 9.29 -14.29 12.71
N ALA A 216 9.50 -13.40 11.73
CA ALA A 216 9.81 -12.00 11.97
C ALA A 216 8.66 -11.20 12.62
N GLN A 217 7.40 -11.62 12.46
CA GLN A 217 6.26 -11.00 13.15
C GLN A 217 6.15 -11.44 14.62
N ILE A 218 6.57 -12.67 14.94
CA ILE A 218 6.56 -13.21 16.30
C ILE A 218 7.75 -12.70 17.13
N ALA A 219 8.86 -12.35 16.47
CA ALA A 219 10.01 -11.76 17.13
C ALA A 219 9.59 -10.51 17.94
N PRO A 220 10.05 -10.35 19.20
CA PRO A 220 9.67 -9.23 20.02
C PRO A 220 10.04 -7.93 19.30
N LYS A 221 9.02 -7.21 18.85
CA LYS A 221 9.16 -5.83 18.36
C LYS A 221 9.73 -5.05 19.53
N LYS A 222 11.04 -4.77 19.51
CA LYS A 222 11.62 -3.78 20.41
C LYS A 222 10.80 -2.51 20.19
N SER A 223 10.00 -2.17 21.19
CA SER A 223 9.21 -0.95 21.24
C SER A 223 10.13 0.22 20.85
N ILE A 224 9.84 0.85 19.72
CA ILE A 224 10.45 2.12 19.30
C ILE A 224 9.66 3.26 19.98
N ASN A 225 9.29 3.09 21.25
CA ASN A 225 8.79 4.19 22.07
C ASN A 225 9.91 4.62 23.01
N GLY A 226 10.76 5.48 22.46
CA GLY A 226 11.83 6.14 23.16
C GLY A 226 12.76 6.76 22.14
N GLN A 227 12.65 8.07 21.93
CA GLN A 227 13.76 8.90 21.49
C GLN A 227 14.86 8.86 22.57
N GLN A 228 15.47 7.69 22.77
CA GLN A 228 16.84 7.66 23.25
C GLN A 228 17.65 8.02 22.01
N GLN A 229 18.39 9.13 22.08
CA GLN A 229 19.57 9.32 21.24
C GLN A 229 20.25 7.95 21.11
N PRO A 230 20.62 7.48 19.90
CA PRO A 230 21.30 6.21 19.79
C PRO A 230 22.55 6.31 20.65
N ALA A 231 22.50 5.72 21.84
CA ALA A 231 23.69 5.49 22.62
C ALA A 231 24.60 4.77 21.65
N ALA A 232 25.69 5.42 21.24
CA ALA A 232 26.62 4.90 20.25
C ALA A 232 26.79 3.42 20.57
N ALA A 233 26.27 2.55 19.68
CA ALA A 233 26.08 1.15 20.01
C ALA A 233 27.49 0.55 20.21
N LYS A 234 27.95 0.57 21.46
CA LYS A 234 29.27 0.08 21.81
C LYS A 234 29.25 -1.40 21.50
N TRP A 235 30.21 -1.82 20.70
CA TRP A 235 30.32 -3.21 20.31
C TRP A 235 30.38 -4.08 21.58
N ALA A 236 29.59 -5.16 21.60
CA ALA A 236 29.60 -6.15 22.66
C ALA A 236 29.76 -7.54 22.04
N ARG A 237 30.45 -8.45 22.73
CA ARG A 237 30.58 -9.85 22.32
C ARG A 237 29.21 -10.55 22.23
N PRO A 238 29.01 -11.53 21.33
CA PRO A 238 27.76 -12.28 21.25
C PRO A 238 27.60 -13.22 22.45
N SER A 239 26.41 -13.84 22.59
CA SER A 239 26.16 -14.87 23.60
C SER A 239 27.02 -16.12 23.35
N LEU A 240 27.25 -16.91 24.40
CA LEU A 240 27.98 -18.18 24.34
C LEU A 240 27.52 -19.06 23.16
N GLY A 241 28.47 -19.63 22.42
CA GLY A 241 28.23 -20.50 21.27
C GLY A 241 27.75 -19.79 19.99
N ARG A 242 27.74 -18.45 19.94
CA ARG A 242 27.36 -17.69 18.74
C ARG A 242 28.51 -16.90 18.15
N TYR A 243 28.42 -16.67 16.84
CA TYR A 243 29.27 -15.72 16.13
C TYR A 243 28.55 -14.38 15.96
N LYS A 244 29.31 -13.28 15.93
CA LYS A 244 28.83 -11.94 15.56
C LYS A 244 29.51 -11.51 14.27
N CYS A 245 28.69 -11.18 13.27
CA CYS A 245 29.11 -10.64 11.99
C CYS A 245 28.91 -9.13 11.98
N ASN A 246 29.99 -8.36 11.86
CA ASN A 246 29.97 -6.92 11.63
C ASN A 246 30.15 -6.65 10.14
N ILE A 247 29.23 -5.89 9.54
CA ILE A 247 29.24 -5.57 8.11
C ILE A 247 29.23 -4.06 7.97
N ASP A 248 30.07 -3.53 7.09
CA ASP A 248 30.08 -2.12 6.70
C ASP A 248 30.13 -2.00 5.17
N ALA A 249 29.58 -0.90 4.65
CA ALA A 249 29.55 -0.62 3.22
C ALA A 249 30.12 0.77 2.95
N SER A 250 30.98 0.86 1.93
CA SER A 250 31.59 2.10 1.48
C SER A 250 31.23 2.37 0.03
N PHE A 251 31.07 3.66 -0.29
CA PHE A 251 30.73 4.13 -1.63
C PHE A 251 31.79 5.14 -2.08
N SER A 252 32.37 4.92 -3.26
CA SER A 252 33.27 5.88 -3.90
C SER A 252 32.63 6.36 -5.20
N SER A 253 32.15 7.61 -5.20
CA SER A 253 31.57 8.24 -6.39
C SER A 253 32.61 8.39 -7.50
N GLY A 254 33.83 8.81 -7.18
CA GLY A 254 34.90 9.01 -8.17
C GLY A 254 35.35 7.72 -8.87
N LEU A 255 35.21 6.56 -8.22
CA LEU A 255 35.59 5.26 -8.80
C LEU A 255 34.39 4.46 -9.30
N ASN A 256 33.16 4.95 -9.10
CA ASN A 256 31.92 4.20 -9.29
C ASN A 256 31.99 2.78 -8.70
N ARG A 257 32.36 2.68 -7.42
CA ARG A 257 32.52 1.39 -6.72
C ARG A 257 31.77 1.37 -5.40
N VAL A 258 31.21 0.20 -5.11
CA VAL A 258 30.68 -0.16 -3.80
C VAL A 258 31.60 -1.22 -3.19
N GLY A 259 32.09 -0.98 -1.99
CA GLY A 259 32.87 -1.93 -1.21
C GLY A 259 32.08 -2.43 -0.01
N ILE A 260 32.07 -3.74 0.23
CA ILE A 260 31.47 -4.37 1.41
C ILE A 260 32.59 -5.01 2.24
N GLY A 261 32.68 -4.66 3.51
CA GLY A 261 33.57 -5.27 4.49
C GLY A 261 32.79 -6.09 5.50
N THR A 262 33.23 -7.32 5.77
CA THR A 262 32.63 -8.20 6.77
C THR A 262 33.70 -8.69 7.75
N CYS A 263 33.40 -8.72 9.04
CA CYS A 263 34.26 -9.25 10.10
C CYS A 263 33.44 -10.12 11.07
N ILE A 264 33.84 -11.38 11.23
CA ILE A 264 33.21 -12.36 12.12
C ILE A 264 34.07 -12.54 13.36
N ARG A 265 33.42 -12.50 14.53
CA ARG A 265 34.03 -12.77 15.83
C ARG A 265 33.25 -13.85 16.59
N ASP A 266 33.95 -14.63 17.41
CA ASP A 266 33.34 -15.65 18.28
C ASP A 266 32.70 -15.05 19.54
N ASP A 267 32.20 -15.91 20.44
CA ASP A 267 31.58 -15.54 21.70
C ASP A 267 32.52 -14.94 22.74
N GLN A 268 33.83 -15.15 22.59
CA GLN A 268 34.88 -14.46 23.34
C GLN A 268 35.23 -13.11 22.71
N GLY A 269 34.65 -12.77 21.57
CA GLY A 269 34.97 -11.58 20.80
C GLY A 269 36.28 -11.67 20.03
N ARG A 270 36.86 -12.86 19.91
CA ARG A 270 38.08 -13.10 19.14
C ARG A 270 37.76 -13.07 17.65
N PHE A 271 38.69 -12.55 16.88
CA PHE A 271 38.60 -12.57 15.43
C PHE A 271 38.57 -14.02 14.91
N VAL A 272 37.70 -14.26 13.94
CA VAL A 272 37.58 -15.56 13.26
C VAL A 272 37.96 -15.41 11.80
N VAL A 273 37.26 -14.54 11.07
CA VAL A 273 37.50 -14.29 9.65
C VAL A 273 36.99 -12.91 9.25
N ALA A 274 37.62 -12.30 8.24
CA ALA A 274 37.10 -11.13 7.56
C ALA A 274 37.13 -11.34 6.05
N LYS A 275 36.21 -10.66 5.36
CA LYS A 275 36.12 -10.63 3.90
C LYS A 275 35.88 -9.21 3.44
N THR A 276 36.50 -8.83 2.33
CA THR A 276 36.14 -7.64 1.59
C THR A 276 35.74 -8.04 0.17
N GLU A 277 34.71 -7.39 -0.36
CA GLU A 277 34.30 -7.52 -1.75
C GLU A 277 34.01 -6.13 -2.32
N TRP A 278 34.23 -5.95 -3.61
CA TRP A 278 33.83 -4.75 -4.32
C TRP A 278 33.17 -5.10 -5.63
N PHE A 279 32.23 -4.26 -6.04
CA PHE A 279 31.59 -4.36 -7.34
C PHE A 279 31.31 -2.95 -7.89
N SER A 280 31.30 -2.85 -9.21
CA SER A 280 30.83 -1.65 -9.90
C SER A 280 29.32 -1.80 -10.10
N PRO A 281 28.50 -0.85 -9.63
CA PRO A 281 27.07 -0.89 -9.90
C PRO A 281 26.87 -0.76 -11.42
N VAL A 282 26.19 -1.77 -11.99
CA VAL A 282 25.81 -1.75 -13.41
C VAL A 282 24.82 -0.61 -13.58
N CYS A 283 25.19 0.36 -14.41
CA CYS A 283 24.34 1.47 -14.81
C CYS A 283 23.33 0.97 -15.84
#